data_AF-A0A813SR30-F1
#
_entry.id   AF-A0A813SR30-F1
#
_cell.length_a   1.000
_cell.length_b   1.000
_cell.length_c   1.000
_cell.angle_alpha   90.00
_cell.angle_beta   90.00
_cell.angle_gamma   90.00
#
_symmetry.space_group_name_H-M   'P 1'
#
loop_
_entity.id
_entity.type
_entity.pdbx_description
1 polymer ?
#
loop_
_entity_poly.entity_id
_entity_poly.type
_entity_poly.pdbx_seq_one_letter_code
_entity_poly.pdbx_strand_id
1 'polypeptide(L)'
;MSSNTATGTLASQLASDDAASLHRNIAEKCQIILETLYDSYNGYKQCADDCKDTAMKLLFRTIATSRAEFIGQLSNVIKVDLGVEPIKSGSAIAAAHRTWIDVKAWFTDGRDKSVIVTEVHRGEQVLIKFYEAALEDPNMLPKIRDLLEEQLKKVKEQNLSVDTI
;
A
#
# COMPACT_ATOMS: atom_id res chain seq x y z
N MET A 1 -44.91 -19.77 -29.14
CA MET A 1 -43.43 -19.72 -29.04
C MET A 1 -43.02 -18.34 -28.57
N SER A 2 -42.87 -18.11 -27.26
CA SER A 2 -42.23 -16.91 -26.69
C SER A 2 -42.14 -17.08 -25.17
N SER A 3 -41.04 -17.66 -24.69
CA SER A 3 -40.75 -17.76 -23.26
C SER A 3 -39.26 -18.04 -23.01
N ASN A 4 -38.36 -17.23 -23.60
CA ASN A 4 -36.91 -17.39 -23.38
C ASN A 4 -36.15 -16.08 -23.13
N THR A 5 -36.84 -14.94 -23.04
CA THR A 5 -36.22 -13.61 -22.90
C THR A 5 -36.01 -13.16 -21.46
N ALA A 6 -36.90 -13.52 -20.53
CA ALA A 6 -36.81 -13.07 -19.13
C ALA A 6 -35.70 -13.77 -18.31
N THR A 7 -35.46 -15.06 -18.57
CA THR A 7 -34.40 -15.85 -17.90
C THR A 7 -32.99 -15.44 -18.34
N GLY A 8 -32.81 -15.01 -19.59
CA GLY A 8 -31.53 -14.51 -20.10
C GLY A 8 -31.11 -13.15 -19.50
N THR A 9 -32.08 -12.25 -19.26
CA THR A 9 -31.81 -10.92 -18.69
C THR A 9 -31.40 -10.98 -17.22
N LEU A 10 -32.04 -11.83 -16.41
CA LEU A 10 -31.73 -11.95 -14.98
C LEU A 10 -30.34 -12.55 -14.72
N ALA A 11 -29.96 -13.60 -15.46
CA ALA A 11 -28.62 -14.19 -15.34
C ALA A 11 -27.50 -13.22 -15.76
N SER A 12 -27.74 -12.43 -16.81
CA SER A 12 -26.80 -11.38 -17.24
C SER A 12 -26.66 -10.27 -16.20
N GLN A 13 -27.76 -9.89 -15.54
CA GLN A 13 -27.74 -8.86 -14.50
C GLN A 13 -26.97 -9.33 -13.26
N LEU A 14 -27.25 -10.55 -12.77
CA LEU A 14 -26.55 -11.14 -11.63
C LEU A 14 -25.04 -11.23 -11.86
N ALA A 15 -24.61 -11.69 -13.04
CA ALA A 15 -23.19 -11.75 -13.39
C ALA A 15 -22.53 -10.36 -13.44
N SER A 16 -23.26 -9.32 -13.88
CA SER A 16 -22.76 -7.94 -13.88
C SER A 16 -22.65 -7.36 -12.46
N ASP A 17 -23.59 -7.69 -11.58
CA ASP A 17 -23.60 -7.25 -10.18
C ASP A 17 -22.45 -7.91 -9.40
N ASP A 18 -22.21 -9.21 -9.63
CA ASP A 18 -21.09 -9.96 -9.08
C ASP A 18 -19.75 -9.38 -9.53
N ALA A 19 -19.59 -9.12 -10.84
CA ALA A 19 -18.39 -8.50 -11.38
C ALA A 19 -18.16 -7.09 -10.80
N ALA A 20 -19.22 -6.28 -10.64
CA ALA A 20 -19.12 -4.97 -10.03
C ALA A 20 -18.74 -5.04 -8.54
N SER A 21 -19.23 -6.05 -7.82
CA SER A 21 -18.87 -6.28 -6.41
C SER A 21 -17.41 -6.68 -6.25
N LEU A 22 -16.89 -7.50 -7.18
CA LEU A 22 -15.50 -7.93 -7.20
C LEU A 22 -14.55 -6.75 -7.44
N HIS A 23 -14.80 -5.93 -8.47
CA HIS A 23 -13.98 -4.75 -8.75
C HIS A 23 -13.95 -3.79 -7.56
N ARG A 24 -15.08 -3.60 -6.86
CA ARG A 24 -15.13 -2.79 -5.64
C ARG A 24 -14.26 -3.36 -4.53
N ASN A 25 -14.34 -4.66 -4.25
CA ASN A 25 -13.52 -5.31 -3.23
C ASN A 25 -12.01 -5.17 -3.53
N ILE A 26 -11.61 -5.43 -4.78
CA ILE A 26 -10.22 -5.26 -5.21
C ILE A 26 -9.78 -3.80 -5.05
N ALA A 27 -10.64 -2.84 -5.45
CA ALA A 27 -10.36 -1.43 -5.31
C ALA A 27 -10.17 -1.04 -3.84
N GLU A 28 -11.03 -1.51 -2.93
CA GLU A 28 -10.91 -1.26 -1.49
C GLU A 28 -9.56 -1.76 -0.94
N LYS A 29 -9.16 -2.99 -1.26
CA LYS A 29 -7.84 -3.54 -0.88
C LYS A 29 -6.68 -2.70 -1.42
N CYS A 30 -6.75 -2.31 -2.70
CA CYS A 30 -5.73 -1.47 -3.32
C CYS A 30 -5.68 -0.06 -2.71
N GLN A 31 -6.83 0.53 -2.36
CA GLN A 31 -6.91 1.85 -1.72
C GLN A 31 -6.27 1.82 -0.33
N ILE A 32 -6.49 0.76 0.46
CA ILE A 32 -5.84 0.58 1.77
C ILE A 32 -4.31 0.53 1.65
N ILE A 33 -3.80 -0.20 0.66
CA ILE A 33 -2.36 -0.24 0.37
C ILE A 33 -1.86 1.13 -0.07
N LEU A 34 -2.57 1.79 -1.00
CA LEU A 34 -2.23 3.11 -1.50
C LEU A 34 -2.16 4.16 -0.37
N GLU A 35 -3.07 4.08 0.59
CA GLU A 35 -3.12 4.99 1.73
C GLU A 35 -1.90 4.80 2.64
N THR A 36 -1.62 3.53 2.94
CA THR A 36 -0.47 3.15 3.77
C THR A 36 0.85 3.50 3.08
N LEU A 37 0.91 3.43 1.75
CA LEU A 37 2.05 3.91 0.96
C LEU A 37 2.25 5.43 1.08
N TYR A 38 1.18 6.24 1.07
CA TYR A 38 1.29 7.68 1.31
C TYR A 38 1.79 7.99 2.71
N ASP A 39 1.28 7.30 3.74
CA ASP A 39 1.76 7.44 5.11
C ASP A 39 3.26 7.08 5.20
N SER A 40 3.66 5.98 4.55
CA SER A 40 5.06 5.54 4.41
C SER A 40 5.95 6.56 3.72
N TYR A 41 5.52 7.09 2.58
CA TYR A 41 6.23 8.13 1.86
C TYR A 41 6.48 9.37 2.73
N ASN A 42 5.41 9.93 3.31
CA ASN A 42 5.49 11.15 4.12
C ASN A 42 6.36 10.95 5.35
N GLY A 43 6.21 9.79 5.97
CA GLY A 43 7.00 9.35 7.08
C GLY A 43 8.50 9.33 6.80
N TYR A 44 8.93 8.56 5.79
CA TYR A 44 10.35 8.46 5.45
C TYR A 44 10.94 9.77 4.97
N LYS A 45 10.17 10.57 4.24
CA LYS A 45 10.58 11.92 3.85
C LYS A 45 10.90 12.76 5.09
N GLN A 46 10.02 12.77 6.09
CA GLN A 46 10.24 13.50 7.33
C GLN A 46 11.45 12.95 8.11
N CYS A 47 11.55 11.63 8.26
CA CYS A 47 12.70 11.01 8.93
C CYS A 47 14.01 11.36 8.23
N ALA A 48 14.02 11.39 6.90
CA ALA A 48 15.18 11.82 6.13
C ALA A 48 15.55 13.27 6.42
N ASP A 49 14.59 14.18 6.56
CA ASP A 49 14.85 15.60 6.81
C ASP A 49 15.42 15.82 8.22
N ASP A 50 14.90 15.11 9.22
CA ASP A 50 15.28 15.26 10.64
C ASP A 50 16.53 14.44 11.03
N CYS A 51 16.90 13.43 10.24
CA CYS A 51 18.02 12.54 10.56
C CYS A 51 19.39 13.24 10.41
N LYS A 52 20.23 13.10 11.45
CA LYS A 52 21.61 13.61 11.46
C LYS A 52 22.62 12.62 10.85
N ASP A 53 22.32 11.32 10.88
CA ASP A 53 23.18 10.28 10.30
C ASP A 53 23.02 10.23 8.78
N THR A 54 24.13 10.39 8.06
CA THR A 54 24.13 10.48 6.59
C THR A 54 23.66 9.19 5.91
N ALA A 55 24.02 8.02 6.46
CA ALA A 55 23.66 6.73 5.88
C ALA A 55 22.16 6.47 6.04
N MET A 56 21.61 6.74 7.23
CA MET A 56 20.18 6.61 7.49
C MET A 56 19.36 7.61 6.67
N LYS A 57 19.81 8.86 6.55
CA LYS A 57 19.21 9.88 5.69
C LYS A 57 19.14 9.42 4.23
N LEU A 58 20.21 8.82 3.70
CA LEU A 58 20.22 8.28 2.33
C LEU A 58 19.25 7.11 2.18
N LEU A 59 19.22 6.19 3.15
CA LEU A 59 18.30 5.06 3.14
C LEU A 59 16.84 5.53 3.11
N PHE A 60 16.45 6.43 4.01
CA PHE A 60 15.06 6.92 4.07
C PHE A 60 14.64 7.66 2.81
N ARG A 61 15.55 8.44 2.19
CA ARG A 61 15.27 9.03 0.88
C ARG A 61 15.05 7.98 -0.20
N THR A 62 15.88 6.93 -0.20
CA THR A 62 15.74 5.82 -1.15
C THR A 62 14.39 5.12 -0.99
N ILE A 63 13.98 4.85 0.25
CA ILE A 63 12.69 4.23 0.52
C ILE A 63 11.54 5.16 0.12
N ALA A 64 11.60 6.45 0.48
CA ALA A 64 10.59 7.43 0.08
C ALA A 64 10.42 7.51 -1.45
N THR A 65 11.51 7.51 -2.21
CA THR A 65 11.45 7.47 -3.68
C THR A 65 10.70 6.23 -4.19
N SER A 66 11.01 5.04 -3.66
CA SER A 66 10.27 3.82 -4.03
C SER A 66 8.80 3.89 -3.66
N ARG A 67 8.45 4.47 -2.49
CA ARG A 67 7.03 4.66 -2.12
C ARG A 67 6.31 5.56 -3.10
N ALA A 68 6.93 6.66 -3.56
CA ALA A 68 6.36 7.54 -4.58
C ALA A 68 6.13 6.83 -5.92
N GLU A 69 7.06 5.99 -6.35
CA GLU A 69 6.91 5.15 -7.55
C GLU A 69 5.73 4.18 -7.41
N PHE A 70 5.62 3.49 -6.26
CA PHE A 70 4.54 2.53 -6.00
C PHE A 70 3.17 3.20 -5.97
N ILE A 71 3.08 4.37 -5.34
CA ILE A 71 1.87 5.22 -5.35
C ILE A 71 1.43 5.49 -6.78
N GLY A 72 2.35 5.91 -7.66
CA GLY A 72 2.04 6.22 -9.05
C GLY A 72 1.53 5.00 -9.83
N GLN A 73 2.21 3.86 -9.70
CA GLN A 73 1.84 2.60 -10.35
C GLN A 73 0.46 2.11 -9.89
N LEU A 74 0.24 2.05 -8.57
CA LEU A 74 -1.00 1.54 -7.99
C LEU A 74 -2.18 2.47 -8.26
N SER A 75 -1.98 3.78 -8.18
CA SER A 75 -3.00 4.78 -8.55
C SER A 75 -3.44 4.63 -10.00
N ASN A 76 -2.50 4.39 -10.91
CA ASN A 76 -2.80 4.18 -12.32
C ASN A 76 -3.64 2.92 -12.53
N VAL A 77 -3.28 1.80 -11.88
CA VAL A 77 -4.05 0.55 -11.96
C VAL A 77 -5.46 0.71 -11.38
N ILE A 78 -5.62 1.33 -10.22
CA ILE A 78 -6.94 1.60 -9.62
C ILE A 78 -7.82 2.39 -10.60
N LYS A 79 -7.25 3.42 -11.23
CA LYS A 79 -7.99 4.28 -12.17
C LYS A 79 -8.35 3.57 -13.47
N VAL A 80 -7.38 2.92 -14.10
CA VAL A 80 -7.51 2.39 -15.46
C VAL A 80 -8.21 1.03 -15.46
N ASP A 81 -7.84 0.14 -14.54
CA ASP A 81 -8.30 -1.25 -14.53
C ASP A 81 -9.54 -1.45 -13.65
N LEU A 82 -9.75 -0.63 -12.61
CA LEU A 82 -10.91 -0.75 -11.70
C LEU A 82 -11.95 0.36 -11.90
N GLY A 83 -11.62 1.42 -12.65
CA GLY A 83 -12.54 2.54 -12.90
C GLY A 83 -12.87 3.36 -11.64
N VAL A 84 -12.03 3.26 -10.60
CA VAL A 84 -12.21 3.98 -9.33
C VAL A 84 -11.23 5.14 -9.26
N GLU A 85 -11.66 6.29 -8.73
CA GLU A 85 -10.73 7.40 -8.50
C GLU A 85 -9.80 7.05 -7.32
N PRO A 86 -8.47 7.02 -7.53
CA PRO A 86 -7.52 6.70 -6.47
C PRO A 86 -7.50 7.82 -5.43
N ILE A 87 -7.33 7.45 -4.17
CA ILE A 87 -7.05 8.43 -3.11
C ILE A 87 -5.77 9.21 -3.42
N LYS A 88 -5.74 10.46 -2.97
CA LYS A 88 -4.68 11.44 -3.31
C LYS A 88 -3.76 11.76 -2.14
N SER A 89 -4.02 11.20 -0.96
CA SER A 89 -3.24 11.39 0.25
C SER A 89 -3.52 10.25 1.25
N GLY A 90 -2.68 10.10 2.28
CA GLY A 90 -3.08 9.47 3.55
C GLY A 90 -3.87 10.47 4.41
N SER A 91 -4.45 10.15 5.57
CA SER A 91 -4.92 8.87 6.10
C SER A 91 -6.38 9.08 6.59
N ALA A 92 -7.23 8.06 6.43
CA ALA A 92 -8.47 7.79 7.15
C ALA A 92 -8.40 6.47 7.96
N ILE A 93 -7.32 5.68 7.85
CA ILE A 93 -7.07 4.43 8.56
C ILE A 93 -6.26 4.67 9.84
N ALA A 94 -6.90 4.49 11.00
CA ALA A 94 -6.35 4.84 12.30
C ALA A 94 -5.08 4.04 12.71
N ALA A 95 -4.90 2.80 12.20
CA ALA A 95 -3.77 1.94 12.59
C ALA A 95 -2.46 2.25 11.85
N ALA A 96 -2.53 2.51 10.55
CA ALA A 96 -1.40 2.97 9.75
C ALA A 96 -0.94 4.36 10.21
N HIS A 97 -1.91 5.27 10.39
CA HIS A 97 -1.68 6.64 10.85
C HIS A 97 -0.93 6.69 12.20
N ARG A 98 -1.37 5.90 13.19
CA ARG A 98 -0.69 5.83 14.50
C ARG A 98 0.73 5.31 14.38
N THR A 99 0.91 4.23 13.62
CA THR A 99 2.23 3.63 13.41
C THR A 99 3.23 4.65 12.85
N TRP A 100 2.84 5.44 11.84
CA TRP A 100 3.74 6.46 11.31
C TRP A 100 3.94 7.67 12.20
N ILE A 101 2.94 8.08 12.98
CA ILE A 101 3.14 9.12 14.00
C ILE A 101 4.18 8.68 15.02
N ASP A 102 4.06 7.46 15.53
CA ASP A 102 5.00 6.93 16.50
C ASP A 102 6.40 6.91 15.90
N VAL A 103 6.58 6.33 14.71
CA VAL A 103 7.87 6.30 14.00
C VAL A 103 8.51 7.68 13.98
N LYS A 104 7.78 8.72 13.52
CA LYS A 104 8.25 10.11 13.52
C LYS A 104 8.68 10.62 14.90
N ALA A 105 7.90 10.34 15.95
CA ALA A 105 8.20 10.81 17.30
C ALA A 105 9.56 10.30 17.80
N TRP A 106 10.03 9.14 17.33
CA TRP A 106 11.32 8.58 17.70
C TRP A 106 12.52 9.23 17.00
N PHE A 107 12.33 9.89 15.85
CA PHE A 107 13.41 10.57 15.11
C PHE A 107 13.79 11.94 15.66
N THR A 108 13.05 12.45 16.65
CA THR A 108 13.40 13.69 17.35
C THR A 108 14.49 13.41 18.40
N ASP A 109 15.67 14.01 18.18
CA ASP A 109 16.83 14.13 19.07
C ASP A 109 17.53 12.86 19.61
N GLY A 110 18.72 12.57 19.08
CA GLY A 110 19.82 11.90 19.81
C GLY A 110 19.57 10.47 20.29
N ARG A 111 18.53 9.80 19.81
CA ARG A 111 18.12 8.47 20.27
C ARG A 111 18.94 7.36 19.61
N ASP A 112 18.99 6.22 20.28
CA ASP A 112 19.71 5.03 19.84
C ASP A 112 19.16 4.54 18.48
N LYS A 113 20.07 4.26 17.55
CA LYS A 113 19.77 3.70 16.23
C LYS A 113 18.93 2.43 16.32
N SER A 114 19.15 1.58 17.32
CA SER A 114 18.41 0.33 17.52
C SER A 114 16.90 0.55 17.68
N VAL A 115 16.53 1.63 18.37
CA VAL A 115 15.13 2.00 18.62
C VAL A 115 14.48 2.52 17.34
N ILE A 116 15.23 3.31 16.57
CA ILE A 116 14.80 3.80 15.26
C ILE A 116 14.51 2.63 14.31
N VAL A 117 15.44 1.68 14.20
CA VAL A 117 15.30 0.48 13.36
C VAL A 117 14.05 -0.31 13.75
N THR A 118 13.82 -0.51 15.05
CA THR A 118 12.63 -1.21 15.57
C THR A 118 11.33 -0.56 15.11
N GLU A 119 11.22 0.76 15.19
CA GLU A 119 10.01 1.47 14.79
C GLU A 119 9.82 1.48 13.28
N VAL A 120 10.90 1.62 12.50
CA VAL A 120 10.86 1.49 11.05
C VAL A 120 10.31 0.11 10.65
N HIS A 121 10.81 -0.97 11.25
CA HIS A 121 10.26 -2.30 11.00
C HIS A 121 8.78 -2.39 11.35
N ARG A 122 8.37 -1.86 12.51
CA ARG A 122 6.96 -1.85 12.91
C ARG A 122 6.08 -1.13 11.90
N GLY A 123 6.57 -0.01 11.34
CA GLY A 123 5.98 0.70 10.21
C GLY A 123 5.78 -0.17 8.98
N GLU A 124 6.86 -0.79 8.51
CA GLU A 124 6.85 -1.63 7.32
C GLU A 124 5.97 -2.88 7.49
N GLN A 125 5.90 -3.46 8.68
CA GLN A 125 5.05 -4.63 8.94
C GLN A 125 3.56 -4.36 8.70
N VAL A 126 3.08 -3.13 8.91
CA VAL A 126 1.68 -2.77 8.62
C VAL A 126 1.44 -2.81 7.11
N LEU A 127 2.33 -2.20 6.32
CA LEU A 127 2.24 -2.18 4.87
C LEU A 127 2.34 -3.61 4.29
N ILE A 128 3.29 -4.41 4.77
CA ILE A 128 3.47 -5.81 4.38
C ILE A 128 2.19 -6.62 4.59
N LYS A 129 1.54 -6.49 5.76
CA LYS A 129 0.30 -7.20 6.05
C LYS A 129 -0.83 -6.86 5.10
N PHE A 130 -0.95 -5.59 4.68
CA PHE A 130 -1.98 -5.20 3.72
C PHE A 130 -1.71 -5.76 2.32
N TYR A 131 -0.45 -5.78 1.88
CA TYR A 131 -0.08 -6.49 0.64
C TYR A 131 -0.41 -7.98 0.72
N GLU A 132 0.01 -8.65 1.79
CA GLU A 132 -0.23 -10.09 1.98
C GLU A 132 -1.73 -10.42 1.99
N ALA A 133 -2.53 -9.66 2.75
CA ALA A 133 -3.99 -9.83 2.79
C ALA A 133 -4.70 -9.54 1.45
N ALA A 134 -4.12 -8.68 0.61
CA ALA A 134 -4.62 -8.46 -0.75
C ALA A 134 -4.27 -9.63 -1.67
N LEU A 135 -3.05 -10.16 -1.57
CA LEU A 135 -2.56 -11.28 -2.37
C LEU A 135 -3.19 -12.63 -2.00
N GLU A 136 -3.69 -12.79 -0.78
CA GLU A 136 -4.50 -13.93 -0.35
C GLU A 136 -5.87 -14.00 -1.04
N ASP A 137 -6.37 -12.91 -1.63
CA ASP A 137 -7.66 -12.92 -2.34
C ASP A 137 -7.55 -13.68 -3.66
N PRO A 138 -8.23 -14.83 -3.84
CA PRO A 138 -8.16 -15.62 -5.07
C PRO A 138 -8.75 -14.88 -6.28
N ASN A 139 -9.58 -13.85 -6.05
CA ASN A 139 -10.22 -13.09 -7.10
C ASN A 139 -9.43 -11.85 -7.53
N MET A 140 -8.25 -11.60 -6.93
CA MET A 140 -7.36 -10.52 -7.35
C MET A 140 -7.02 -10.66 -8.83
N LEU A 141 -7.23 -9.59 -9.61
CA LEU A 141 -6.93 -9.61 -11.04
C LEU A 141 -5.43 -9.88 -11.27
N PRO A 142 -5.04 -10.74 -12.24
CA PRO A 142 -3.64 -11.15 -12.44
C PRO A 142 -2.66 -9.99 -12.58
N LYS A 143 -3.00 -8.98 -13.40
CA LYS A 143 -2.17 -7.78 -13.58
C LYS A 143 -1.94 -7.00 -12.27
N ILE A 144 -2.96 -6.93 -11.41
CA ILE A 144 -2.87 -6.23 -10.12
C ILE A 144 -2.04 -7.07 -9.14
N ARG A 145 -2.27 -8.39 -9.12
CA ARG A 145 -1.46 -9.33 -8.34
C ARG A 145 0.02 -9.20 -8.66
N ASP A 146 0.40 -9.24 -9.93
CA ASP A 146 1.80 -9.15 -10.37
C ASP A 146 2.45 -7.85 -9.85
N LEU A 147 1.75 -6.72 -9.96
CA LEU A 147 2.21 -5.43 -9.44
C LEU A 147 2.38 -5.47 -7.91
N LEU A 148 1.39 -5.98 -7.18
CA LEU A 148 1.44 -6.06 -5.72
C LEU A 148 2.55 -6.99 -5.23
N GLU A 149 2.83 -8.09 -5.92
CA GLU A 149 3.93 -9.01 -5.62
C GLU A 149 5.30 -8.34 -5.82
N GLU A 150 5.48 -7.61 -6.92
CA GLU A 150 6.71 -6.86 -7.19
C GLU A 150 6.97 -5.81 -6.10
N GLN A 151 5.94 -5.02 -5.76
CA GLN A 151 6.03 -3.99 -4.72
C GLN A 151 6.29 -4.62 -3.35
N LEU A 152 5.58 -5.68 -2.97
CA LEU A 152 5.78 -6.39 -1.70
C LEU A 152 7.20 -6.93 -1.57
N LYS A 153 7.74 -7.54 -2.62
CA LYS A 153 9.13 -8.02 -2.64
C LYS A 153 10.10 -6.88 -2.33
N LYS A 154 9.93 -5.73 -3.00
CA LYS A 154 10.80 -4.57 -2.80
C LYS A 154 10.66 -3.96 -1.41
N VAL A 155 9.45 -3.91 -0.87
CA VAL A 155 9.16 -3.49 0.51
C VAL A 155 9.91 -4.38 1.51
N LYS A 156 9.83 -5.71 1.35
CA LYS A 156 10.54 -6.66 2.22
C LYS A 156 12.06 -6.53 2.13
N GLU A 157 12.62 -6.37 0.93
CA GLU A 157 14.06 -6.12 0.72
C GLU A 157 14.52 -4.83 1.40
N GLN A 158 13.74 -3.75 1.26
CA GLN A 158 14.03 -2.47 1.91
C GLN A 158 13.94 -2.58 3.43
N ASN A 159 12.93 -3.27 3.95
CA ASN A 159 12.77 -3.51 5.38
C ASN A 159 13.99 -4.26 5.95
N LEU A 160 14.50 -5.29 5.27
CA LEU A 160 15.72 -6.01 5.68
C LEU A 160 16.98 -5.15 5.59
N SER A 161 17.03 -4.21 4.64
CA SER A 161 18.19 -3.31 4.49
C SER A 161 18.35 -2.36 5.70
N VAL A 162 17.26 -2.10 6.43
CA VAL A 162 17.28 -1.29 7.67
C VAL A 162 18.10 -1.96 8.78
N ASP A 163 18.27 -3.29 8.76
CA ASP A 163 19.11 -4.01 9.73
C ASP A 163 20.61 -3.82 9.50
N THR A 164 21.01 -3.28 8.34
CA THR A 164 22.42 -3.27 7.88
C THR A 164 23.13 -1.92 8.02
N ILE A 165 22.45 -0.91 8.57
CA ILE A 165 22.93 0.47 8.82
C ILE A 165 23.29 0.71 10.29
#